data_AF-A0A496XJN9-F1
#
_entry.id   AF-A0A496XJN9-F1
#
_cell.length_a   1.000
_cell.length_b   1.000
_cell.length_c   1.000
_cell.angle_alpha   90.00
_cell.angle_beta   90.00
_cell.angle_gamma   90.00
#
_symmetry.space_group_name_H-M   'P 1'
#
loop_
_entity.id
_entity.type
_entity.pdbx_description
1 polymer ?
#
loop_
_entity_poly.entity_id
_entity_poly.type
_entity_poly.pdbx_seq_one_letter_code
_entity_poly.pdbx_strand_id
1 'polypeptide(L)'
;MTNDKLFEKLSALLEVEDDTDKKHIKKLRKVLQKLKKRQKELHASLDQIEDEHERRKIKQNIEVLKLQRKKGVGVYKELKQTVASTGH
;
A
#
# COMPACT_ATOMS: atom_id res chain seq x y z
N MET A 1 14.26 2.16 -1.62
CA MET A 1 13.49 1.12 -0.90
C MET A 1 12.81 0.25 -1.94
N THR A 2 12.94 -1.07 -1.83
CA THR A 2 12.29 -2.05 -2.73
C THR A 2 10.83 -2.27 -2.32
N ASN A 3 10.02 -2.90 -3.19
CA ASN A 3 8.62 -3.22 -2.91
C ASN A 3 8.47 -4.10 -1.66
N ASP A 4 9.41 -5.01 -1.44
CA ASP A 4 9.40 -5.95 -0.31
C ASP A 4 9.45 -5.22 1.03
N LYS A 5 10.31 -4.20 1.14
CA LYS A 5 10.40 -3.36 2.36
C LYS A 5 9.15 -2.54 2.63
N LEU A 6 8.37 -2.22 1.59
CA LEU A 6 7.08 -1.54 1.73
C LEU A 6 5.99 -2.51 2.18
N PHE A 7 6.05 -3.75 1.70
CA PHE A 7 5.16 -4.83 2.10
C PHE A 7 5.39 -5.25 3.55
N GLU A 8 6.65 -5.47 3.96
CA GLU A 8 6.98 -5.79 5.36
C GLU A 8 6.49 -4.71 6.32
N LYS A 9 6.67 -3.43 5.96
CA LYS A 9 6.13 -2.32 6.75
C LYS A 9 4.61 -2.27 6.78
N LEU A 10 3.95 -2.72 5.73
CA LEU A 10 2.50 -2.82 5.72
C LEU A 10 2.07 -3.96 6.65
N SER A 11 2.65 -5.16 6.51
CA SER A 11 2.35 -6.32 7.36
C SER A 11 2.59 -6.04 8.84
N ALA A 12 3.75 -5.47 9.19
CA ALA A 12 4.06 -5.10 10.58
C ALA A 12 3.12 -4.02 11.15
N LEU A 13 2.50 -3.18 10.31
CA LEU A 13 1.48 -2.23 10.75
C LEU A 13 0.09 -2.86 10.92
N LEU A 14 -0.13 -4.04 10.34
CA LEU A 14 -1.38 -4.80 10.42
C LEU A 14 -1.40 -5.74 11.63
N GLU A 15 -0.23 -6.17 12.12
CA GLU A 15 -0.09 -7.16 13.21
C GLU A 15 -0.05 -6.54 14.63
N VAL A 16 0.05 -5.22 14.77
CA VAL A 16 0.12 -4.58 16.08
C VAL A 16 -1.27 -4.10 16.52
N GLU A 17 -1.91 -4.92 17.35
CA GLU A 17 -3.04 -4.52 18.19
C GLU A 17 -2.52 -3.72 19.41
N ASP A 18 -3.29 -2.69 19.76
CA ASP A 18 -3.21 -1.84 20.95
C ASP A 18 -2.35 -0.56 20.99
N ASP A 19 -3.04 0.50 21.44
CA ASP A 19 -2.61 1.79 22.01
C ASP A 19 -2.00 2.90 21.14
N THR A 20 -1.81 2.74 19.82
CA THR A 20 -1.29 3.85 18.98
C THR A 20 -2.04 4.13 17.67
N ASP A 21 -3.36 4.01 17.69
CA ASP A 21 -4.21 4.08 16.49
C ASP A 21 -3.97 5.30 15.60
N LYS A 22 -3.88 6.52 16.16
CA LYS A 22 -3.68 7.73 15.34
C LYS A 22 -2.32 7.76 14.64
N LYS A 23 -1.27 7.22 15.26
CA LYS A 23 0.07 7.14 14.65
C LYS A 23 0.11 6.02 13.60
N HIS A 24 -0.53 4.88 13.86
CA HIS A 24 -0.65 3.79 12.90
C HIS A 24 -1.47 4.18 11.68
N ILE A 25 -2.62 4.84 11.84
CA ILE A 25 -3.44 5.39 10.75
C ILE A 25 -2.62 6.38 9.89
N LYS A 26 -1.83 7.26 10.52
CA LYS A 26 -0.95 8.19 9.78
C LYS A 26 0.16 7.46 9.02
N LYS A 27 0.80 6.44 9.63
CA LYS A 27 1.82 5.63 8.96
C LYS A 27 1.23 4.82 7.79
N LEU A 28 0.09 4.17 7.99
CA LEU A 28 -0.65 3.43 6.99
C LEU A 28 -1.03 4.32 5.80
N ARG A 29 -1.58 5.51 6.07
CA ARG A 29 -1.86 6.51 5.01
C ARG A 29 -0.61 6.87 4.20
N LYS A 30 0.53 7.09 4.85
CA LYS A 30 1.80 7.38 4.16
C LYS A 30 2.27 6.20 3.29
N VAL A 31 2.13 4.97 3.79
CA VAL A 31 2.46 3.75 3.02
C VAL A 31 1.56 3.64 1.79
N LEU A 32 0.24 3.78 1.95
CA LEU A 32 -0.72 3.75 0.84
C LEU A 32 -0.44 4.84 -0.22
N GLN A 33 -0.05 6.05 0.20
CA GLN A 33 0.35 7.11 -0.72
C GLN A 33 1.62 6.75 -1.51
N LYS A 34 2.62 6.16 -0.86
CA LYS A 34 3.85 5.69 -1.53
C LYS A 34 3.54 4.59 -2.55
N LEU A 35 2.71 3.61 -2.18
CA LEU A 35 2.26 2.55 -3.09
C LEU A 35 1.53 3.15 -4.31
N LYS A 36 0.63 4.12 -4.11
CA LYS A 36 -0.06 4.82 -5.21
C LYS A 36 0.91 5.56 -6.13
N LYS A 37 1.90 6.28 -5.56
CA LYS A 37 2.91 6.99 -6.35
C LYS A 37 3.73 5.99 -7.19
N ARG A 38 4.17 4.89 -6.58
CA ARG A 38 4.95 3.86 -7.26
C ARG A 38 4.17 3.18 -8.39
N GLN A 39 2.89 2.91 -8.16
CA GLN A 39 2.00 2.38 -9.20
C GLN A 39 1.91 3.34 -10.41
N LYS A 40 1.82 4.66 -10.19
CA LYS A 40 1.83 5.65 -11.27
C LYS A 40 3.16 5.68 -12.02
N GLU A 41 4.29 5.62 -11.31
CA GLU A 41 5.62 5.57 -11.92
C GLU A 41 5.77 4.34 -12.81
N LEU A 42 5.38 3.16 -12.32
CA LEU A 42 5.44 1.92 -13.12
C LEU A 42 4.51 1.96 -14.34
N HIS A 43 3.34 2.59 -14.23
CA HIS A 43 2.48 2.82 -15.39
C HIS A 43 3.12 3.76 -16.41
N ALA A 44 3.74 4.84 -15.97
CA ALA A 44 4.43 5.76 -16.88
C ALA A 44 5.64 5.09 -17.58
N SER A 45 6.35 4.21 -16.87
CA SER A 45 7.45 3.43 -17.46
C SER A 45 6.97 2.38 -18.47
N LEU A 46 5.75 1.86 -18.34
CA LEU A 46 5.20 0.88 -19.30
C LEU A 46 5.03 1.43 -20.71
N ASP A 47 4.82 2.74 -20.87
CA ASP A 47 4.67 3.37 -22.18
C ASP A 47 6.01 3.57 -22.89
N GLN A 48 7.13 3.44 -22.18
CA GLN A 48 8.49 3.63 -22.73
C GLN A 48 9.26 2.32 -22.91
N ILE A 49 8.65 1.17 -22.60
CA ILE A 49 9.32 -0.13 -22.69
C ILE A 49 8.84 -0.85 -23.94
N GLU A 50 9.76 -1.04 -24.87
CA GLU A 50 9.55 -1.78 -26.12
C GLU A 50 9.68 -3.30 -25.91
N ASP A 51 10.46 -3.73 -24.91
CA ASP A 51 10.63 -5.15 -24.58
C ASP A 51 9.38 -5.74 -23.93
N GLU A 52 8.75 -6.69 -24.63
CA GLU A 52 7.50 -7.30 -24.20
C GLU A 52 7.62 -8.08 -22.87
N HIS A 53 8.78 -8.67 -22.61
CA HIS A 53 9.03 -9.48 -21.41
C HIS A 53 9.14 -8.59 -20.16
N GLU A 54 9.92 -7.52 -20.22
CA GLU A 54 10.00 -6.47 -19.20
C GLU A 54 8.63 -5.79 -19.00
N ARG A 55 7.90 -5.53 -20.09
CA ARG A 55 6.54 -4.98 -20.03
C ARG A 55 5.59 -5.91 -19.27
N ARG A 56 5.67 -7.22 -19.48
CA ARG A 56 4.86 -8.22 -18.76
C ARG A 56 5.21 -8.28 -17.27
N LYS A 57 6.49 -8.24 -16.94
CA LYS A 57 6.98 -8.22 -15.55
C LYS A 57 6.50 -6.99 -14.78
N ILE A 58 6.54 -5.82 -15.41
CA ILE A 58 6.04 -4.59 -14.79
C ILE A 58 4.51 -4.61 -14.63
N LYS A 59 3.76 -5.15 -15.59
CA LYS A 59 2.31 -5.35 -15.46
C LYS A 59 1.96 -6.24 -14.25
N GLN A 60 2.68 -7.35 -14.04
CA GLN A 60 2.49 -8.20 -12.87
C GLN A 60 2.78 -7.45 -11.56
N ASN A 61 3.87 -6.68 -11.51
CA ASN A 61 4.19 -5.85 -10.34
C ASN A 61 3.10 -4.81 -10.03
N ILE A 62 2.52 -4.19 -11.07
CA ILE A 62 1.39 -3.25 -10.92
C ILE A 62 0.16 -3.95 -10.33
N GLU A 63 -0.13 -5.18 -10.76
CA GLU A 63 -1.27 -5.95 -10.27
C GLU A 63 -1.11 -6.31 -8.79
N VAL A 64 0.07 -6.78 -8.39
CA VAL A 64 0.40 -7.03 -6.98
C VAL A 64 0.22 -5.76 -6.14
N LEU A 65 0.74 -4.62 -6.60
CA LEU A 65 0.58 -3.34 -5.92
C LEU A 65 -0.90 -2.92 -5.78
N LYS A 66 -1.71 -3.19 -6.81
CA LYS A 66 -3.15 -2.91 -6.80
C LYS A 66 -3.87 -3.74 -5.73
N LEU A 67 -3.56 -5.03 -5.63
CA LEU A 67 -4.11 -5.94 -4.62
C LEU A 67 -3.71 -5.53 -3.20
N GLN A 68 -2.41 -5.28 -2.98
CA GLN A 68 -1.89 -4.82 -1.69
C GLN A 68 -2.54 -3.51 -1.24
N ARG A 69 -2.69 -2.55 -2.16
CA ARG A 69 -3.36 -1.27 -1.87
C ARG A 69 -4.83 -1.47 -1.54
N LYS A 70 -5.56 -2.35 -2.23
CA LYS A 70 -6.96 -2.66 -1.92
C LYS A 70 -7.09 -3.23 -0.51
N LYS A 71 -6.21 -4.18 -0.13
CA LYS A 71 -6.16 -4.76 1.22
C LYS A 71 -5.87 -3.68 2.27
N GLY A 72 -4.83 -2.86 2.06
CA GLY A 72 -4.48 -1.80 3.02
C GLY A 72 -5.53 -0.69 3.14
N VAL A 73 -6.31 -0.41 2.09
CA VAL A 73 -7.46 0.52 2.18
C VAL A 73 -8.60 -0.06 3.01
N GLY A 74 -8.85 -1.38 2.94
CA GLY A 74 -9.81 -2.06 3.80
C GLY A 74 -9.48 -1.84 5.27
N VAL A 75 -8.25 -2.19 5.65
CA VAL A 75 -7.79 -2.04 7.04
C VAL A 75 -7.76 -0.58 7.49
N TYR A 76 -7.39 0.35 6.60
CA TYR A 76 -7.48 1.78 6.92
C TYR A 76 -8.91 2.22 7.28
N LYS A 77 -9.92 1.70 6.58
CA LYS A 77 -11.32 2.02 6.87
C LYS A 77 -11.76 1.42 8.20
N GLU A 78 -11.40 0.16 8.47
CA GLU A 78 -11.70 -0.53 9.72
C GLU A 78 -11.07 0.20 10.91
N LEU A 79 -9.77 0.48 10.86
CA LEU A 79 -9.08 1.25 11.91
C LEU A 79 -9.68 2.64 12.12
N LYS A 80 -10.08 3.32 11.04
CA LYS A 80 -10.71 4.64 11.16
C LYS A 80 -12.10 4.55 11.81
N GLN A 81 -12.86 3.49 11.55
CA GLN A 81 -14.16 3.26 12.16
C GLN A 81 -14.02 2.92 13.64
N THR A 82 -13.10 2.02 14.00
CA THR A 82 -12.81 1.68 15.41
C THR A 82 -12.44 2.93 16.22
N VAL A 83 -11.52 3.76 15.73
CA VAL A 83 -11.13 5.02 16.40
C VAL A 83 -12.27 6.04 16.50
N ALA A 84 -13.22 6.02 15.56
CA ALA A 84 -14.38 6.89 15.60
C ALA A 84 -15.43 6.40 16.63
N SER A 85 -15.53 5.09 16.84
CA SER A 85 -16.46 4.45 17.78
C SER A 85 -15.97 4.45 19.22
N THR A 86 -14.66 4.39 19.47
CA THR A 86 -14.06 4.42 20.84
C THR A 86 -13.94 5.86 21.41
N GLY A 87 -14.48 6.86 20.71
CA GLY A 87 -14.46 8.27 21.10
C GLY A 87 -15.81 8.80 21.60
N HIS A 88 -16.69 7.95 22.15
CA HIS A 88 -17.92 8.34 22.84
C HIS A 88 -17.89 7.91 24.30
#